data_AF-A0A563C756-F1
#
_entry.id   AF-A0A563C756-F1
#
_cell.length_a   1.000
_cell.length_b   1.000
_cell.length_c   1.000
_cell.angle_alpha   90.00
_cell.angle_beta   90.00
_cell.angle_gamma   90.00
#
_symmetry.space_group_name_H-M   'P 1'
#
loop_
_entity.id
_entity.type
_entity.pdbx_description
1 polymer ?
#
loop_
_entity_poly.entity_id
_entity_poly.type
_entity_poly.pdbx_seq_one_letter_code
_entity_poly.pdbx_strand_id
1 'polypeptide(L)'
;MKKNQKNEKTTGRVKLHRSFRRSYREDYERQTELPGLLSHIAATFKIIRQNFKIFLPLIGLIALLYISLVGLMSESTFQEFKESIDNTNKELVSGRLGNLGRAGLTLVGTVTTGGLTTMNDAQKIFSILLFMITWLVSIYLARHLLAGHHPRMRDGLYNALSPLISTLFVALIVFIELIPIMFVVITYQAAVSTEFLKTPFYALVYFIFASLMTILSVYLTSSSLMGLIAVSAPGLYPLTAIETARNLIAGRRIRFLVRILYLFFWVALIYIVIVLPAILLDILVKGAFPWLNDLGIPFVPFVLLIVTVFIFIFISIYVYLFYRQLLDYKDDFYPLVTFKRKKSKKIKEAKKTNEPA
;
A
#
# COMPACT_ATOMS: atom_id res chain seq x y z
N MET A 1 31.09 -41.95 7.83
CA MET A 1 30.41 -41.26 8.95
C MET A 1 29.04 -40.76 8.48
N LYS A 2 27.95 -41.35 8.98
CA LYS A 2 26.56 -40.96 8.66
C LYS A 2 26.24 -39.59 9.28
N LYS A 3 25.99 -38.56 8.47
CA LYS A 3 25.44 -37.29 8.95
C LYS A 3 23.99 -37.52 9.39
N ASN A 4 23.74 -37.38 10.69
CA ASN A 4 22.42 -37.48 11.30
C ASN A 4 21.45 -36.45 10.69
N GLN A 5 20.43 -36.94 9.97
CA GLN A 5 19.32 -36.18 9.39
C GLN A 5 18.32 -35.63 10.43
N LYS A 6 18.69 -35.51 11.71
CA LYS A 6 17.74 -35.20 12.79
C LYS A 6 17.50 -33.70 13.05
N ASN A 7 18.21 -32.80 12.36
CA ASN A 7 18.16 -31.36 12.63
C ASN A 7 17.39 -30.50 11.61
N GLU A 8 16.72 -31.08 10.61
CA GLU A 8 15.99 -30.29 9.60
C GLU A 8 14.64 -29.71 10.08
N LYS A 9 14.14 -30.09 11.27
CA LYS A 9 12.79 -29.72 11.71
C LYS A 9 12.63 -28.36 12.41
N THR A 10 13.68 -27.53 12.53
CA THR A 10 13.59 -26.25 13.27
C THR A 10 14.23 -25.04 12.58
N THR A 11 14.31 -25.03 11.25
CA THR A 11 14.86 -23.90 10.46
C THR A 11 13.94 -22.67 10.36
N GLY A 12 12.75 -22.68 10.97
CA GLY A 12 11.76 -21.60 10.85
C GLY A 12 11.62 -20.64 12.04
N ARG A 13 12.18 -20.94 13.23
CA ARG A 13 11.99 -20.11 14.43
C ARG A 13 13.22 -19.23 14.70
N VAL A 14 12.98 -17.93 14.92
CA VAL A 14 13.99 -16.95 15.34
C VAL A 14 14.59 -17.42 16.67
N LYS A 15 15.88 -17.77 16.67
CA LYS A 15 16.62 -17.95 17.92
C LYS A 15 17.02 -16.56 18.42
N LEU A 16 16.16 -15.96 19.25
CA LEU A 16 16.55 -14.81 20.05
C LEU A 16 17.68 -15.24 21.00
N HIS A 17 18.60 -14.33 21.31
CA HIS A 17 19.67 -14.61 22.24
C HIS A 17 19.07 -15.12 23.57
N ARG A 18 19.36 -16.37 23.93
CA ARG A 18 18.97 -16.94 25.23
C ARG A 18 20.04 -16.73 26.30
N SER A 19 21.22 -16.27 25.91
CA SER A 19 22.37 -16.07 26.79
C SER A 19 23.13 -14.81 26.42
N PHE A 20 23.72 -14.14 27.41
CA PHE A 20 24.64 -13.01 27.25
C PHE A 20 26.02 -13.40 26.68
N ARG A 21 26.19 -14.63 26.20
CA ARG A 21 27.41 -15.03 25.50
C ARG A 21 27.48 -14.31 24.15
N ARG A 22 28.65 -13.78 23.82
CA ARG A 22 28.91 -13.12 22.53
C ARG A 22 28.55 -14.09 21.41
N SER A 23 27.51 -13.74 20.66
CA SER A 23 27.13 -14.44 19.44
C SER A 23 27.67 -13.63 18.26
N TYR A 24 28.18 -14.32 17.25
CA TYR A 24 28.81 -13.66 16.11
C TYR A 24 27.74 -13.11 15.17
N ARG A 25 28.01 -11.95 14.57
CA ARG A 25 27.07 -11.21 13.70
C ARG A 25 26.57 -12.06 12.52
N GLU A 26 27.41 -12.99 12.05
CA GLU A 26 27.15 -13.94 10.97
C GLU A 26 26.01 -14.94 11.30
N ASP A 27 25.76 -15.25 12.57
CA ASP A 27 24.67 -16.15 12.99
C ASP A 27 23.27 -15.53 12.82
N TYR A 28 23.19 -14.21 12.59
CA TYR A 28 21.94 -13.45 12.49
C TYR A 28 21.75 -12.72 11.15
N GLU A 29 22.77 -12.66 10.29
CA GLU A 29 22.65 -12.04 8.98
C GLU A 29 21.90 -12.98 8.03
N ARG A 30 20.59 -12.79 7.91
CA ARG A 30 19.87 -13.24 6.70
C ARG A 30 20.37 -12.36 5.54
N GLN A 31 21.21 -12.92 4.68
CA GLN A 31 21.64 -12.27 3.43
C GLN A 31 20.40 -12.09 2.54
N THR A 32 19.83 -10.89 2.48
CA THR A 32 18.70 -10.65 1.59
C THR A 32 19.11 -9.68 0.51
N GLU A 33 19.30 -10.20 -0.69
CA GLU A 33 19.40 -9.43 -1.91
C GLU A 33 17.99 -8.95 -2.29
N LEU A 34 17.52 -7.89 -1.62
CA LEU A 34 16.26 -7.28 -1.98
C LEU A 34 16.50 -6.36 -3.19
N PRO A 35 15.63 -6.40 -4.22
CA PRO A 35 15.79 -5.53 -5.37
C PRO A 35 15.66 -4.06 -4.97
N GLY A 36 16.27 -3.16 -5.75
CA GLY A 36 16.23 -1.73 -5.51
C GLY A 36 14.80 -1.17 -5.30
N LEU A 37 14.70 -0.04 -4.59
CA LEU A 37 13.42 0.59 -4.26
C LEU A 37 12.60 0.91 -5.53
N LEU A 38 13.27 1.46 -6.54
CA LEU A 38 12.67 1.79 -7.83
C LEU A 38 12.25 0.56 -8.63
N SER A 39 13.07 -0.50 -8.64
CA SER A 39 12.74 -1.71 -9.41
C SER A 39 11.56 -2.46 -8.81
N HIS A 40 11.31 -2.30 -7.52
CA HIS A 40 10.12 -2.85 -6.86
C HIS A 40 8.85 -2.12 -7.30
N ILE A 41 8.85 -0.78 -7.31
CA ILE A 41 7.72 0.02 -7.81
C ILE A 41 7.48 -0.21 -9.30
N ALA A 42 8.54 -0.22 -10.10
CA ALA A 42 8.46 -0.52 -11.52
C ALA A 42 7.88 -1.93 -11.77
N ALA A 43 8.22 -2.91 -10.93
CA ALA A 43 7.64 -4.25 -11.00
C ALA A 43 6.13 -4.24 -10.71
N THR A 44 5.67 -3.50 -9.70
CA THR A 44 4.24 -3.34 -9.41
C THR A 44 3.50 -2.73 -10.59
N PHE A 45 4.01 -1.62 -11.14
CA PHE A 45 3.43 -1.00 -12.33
C PHE A 45 3.43 -1.94 -13.54
N LYS A 46 4.51 -2.70 -13.73
CA LYS A 46 4.63 -3.67 -14.82
C LYS A 46 3.56 -4.76 -14.71
N ILE A 47 3.31 -5.31 -13.52
CA ILE A 47 2.28 -6.35 -13.31
C ILE A 47 0.88 -5.80 -13.62
N ILE A 48 0.57 -4.60 -13.13
CA ILE A 48 -0.73 -3.97 -13.38
C ILE A 48 -0.92 -3.69 -14.86
N ARG A 49 0.09 -3.11 -15.52
CA ARG A 49 0.04 -2.76 -16.94
C ARG A 49 -0.05 -3.98 -17.85
N GLN A 50 0.68 -5.05 -17.56
CA GLN A 50 0.62 -6.30 -18.32
C GLN A 50 -0.75 -6.98 -18.19
N ASN A 51 -1.42 -6.80 -17.06
CA ASN A 51 -2.71 -7.43 -16.76
C ASN A 51 -3.86 -6.41 -16.69
N PHE A 52 -3.77 -5.32 -17.47
CA PHE A 52 -4.74 -4.22 -17.40
C PHE A 52 -6.17 -4.67 -17.71
N LYS A 53 -6.34 -5.72 -18.52
CA LYS A 53 -7.65 -6.33 -18.82
C LYS A 53 -8.35 -6.94 -17.60
N ILE A 54 -7.63 -7.24 -16.53
CA ILE A 54 -8.17 -7.79 -15.28
C ILE A 54 -8.38 -6.68 -14.26
N PHE A 55 -7.41 -5.75 -14.14
CA PHE A 55 -7.46 -4.67 -13.15
C PHE A 55 -8.39 -3.52 -13.54
N LEU A 56 -8.52 -3.18 -14.83
CA LEU A 56 -9.44 -2.13 -15.28
C LEU A 56 -10.91 -2.43 -14.94
N PRO A 57 -11.47 -3.63 -15.23
CA PRO A 57 -12.85 -3.91 -14.86
C PRO A 57 -13.01 -4.05 -13.33
N LEU A 58 -11.96 -4.42 -12.58
CA LEU A 58 -11.98 -4.38 -11.13
C LEU A 58 -12.13 -2.94 -10.61
N ILE A 59 -11.31 -2.01 -11.12
CA ILE A 59 -11.39 -0.58 -10.76
C ILE A 59 -12.78 -0.03 -11.07
N GLY A 60 -13.29 -0.29 -12.28
CA GLY A 60 -14.62 0.18 -12.68
C GLY A 60 -15.74 -0.37 -11.79
N LEU A 61 -15.69 -1.67 -11.46
CA LEU A 61 -16.69 -2.31 -10.60
C LEU A 61 -16.65 -1.77 -9.17
N ILE A 62 -15.45 -1.68 -8.57
CA ILE A 62 -15.31 -1.15 -7.21
C ILE A 62 -15.70 0.33 -7.15
N ALA A 63 -15.32 1.12 -8.16
CA ALA A 63 -15.71 2.52 -8.23
C ALA A 63 -17.24 2.68 -8.31
N LEU A 64 -17.91 1.88 -9.15
CA LEU A 64 -19.37 1.87 -9.24
C LEU A 64 -20.02 1.51 -7.91
N LEU A 65 -19.54 0.45 -7.23
CA LEU A 65 -20.05 0.07 -5.91
C LEU A 65 -19.83 1.18 -4.87
N TYR A 66 -18.69 1.87 -4.93
CA TYR A 66 -18.40 2.98 -4.02
C TYR A 66 -19.36 4.14 -4.24
N ILE A 67 -19.61 4.52 -5.49
CA ILE A 67 -20.59 5.56 -5.84
C ILE A 67 -22.00 5.17 -5.38
N SER A 68 -22.38 3.90 -5.54
CA SER A 68 -23.73 3.44 -5.19
C SER A 68 -23.97 3.28 -3.68
N LEU A 69 -22.96 2.87 -2.91
CA LEU A 69 -23.13 2.50 -1.49
C LEU A 69 -22.60 3.58 -0.53
N VAL A 70 -21.55 4.30 -0.92
CA VAL A 70 -20.91 5.33 -0.11
C VAL A 70 -21.28 6.72 -0.62
N GLY A 71 -21.42 6.88 -1.93
CA GLY A 71 -21.65 8.17 -2.58
C GLY A 71 -20.35 8.81 -3.06
N LEU A 72 -20.49 9.90 -3.81
CA LEU A 72 -19.36 10.76 -4.18
C LEU A 72 -19.13 11.78 -3.06
N MET A 73 -17.86 12.14 -2.84
CA MET A 73 -17.51 13.27 -1.97
C MET A 73 -18.27 14.51 -2.46
N SER A 74 -19.00 15.17 -1.56
CA SER A 74 -19.81 16.33 -1.90
C SER A 74 -18.94 17.50 -2.36
N GLU A 75 -19.45 18.28 -3.30
CA GLU A 75 -18.76 19.48 -3.82
C GLU A 75 -18.49 20.50 -2.70
N SER A 76 -19.21 20.46 -1.58
CA SER A 76 -18.97 21.29 -0.40
C SER A 76 -17.59 21.09 0.23
N THR A 77 -17.09 19.84 0.33
CA THR A 77 -15.71 19.57 0.82
C THR A 77 -14.66 20.11 -0.16
N PHE A 78 -15.01 20.19 -1.45
CA PHE A 78 -14.19 20.81 -2.46
C PHE A 78 -14.26 22.34 -2.43
N GLN A 79 -15.41 22.91 -2.08
CA GLN A 79 -15.54 24.35 -1.83
C GLN A 79 -14.82 24.75 -0.54
N GLU A 80 -14.87 23.98 0.54
CA GLU A 80 -14.02 24.17 1.72
C GLU A 80 -12.52 24.07 1.37
N PHE A 81 -12.15 23.19 0.43
CA PHE A 81 -10.79 23.11 -0.11
C PHE A 81 -10.40 24.36 -0.90
N LYS A 82 -11.29 24.88 -1.77
CA LYS A 82 -11.09 26.16 -2.49
C LYS A 82 -11.04 27.34 -1.53
N GLU A 83 -11.94 27.38 -0.56
CA GLU A 83 -12.08 28.45 0.41
C GLU A 83 -10.93 28.44 1.43
N SER A 84 -10.39 27.26 1.80
CA SER A 84 -9.15 27.17 2.58
C SER A 84 -7.93 27.66 1.78
N ILE A 85 -7.90 27.43 0.46
CA ILE A 85 -6.89 28.00 -0.45
C ILE A 85 -7.05 29.53 -0.54
N ASP A 86 -8.28 30.04 -0.63
CA ASP A 86 -8.58 31.47 -0.78
C ASP A 86 -8.46 32.26 0.54
N ASN A 87 -8.80 31.67 1.69
CA ASN A 87 -8.67 32.29 3.02
C ASN A 87 -7.21 32.29 3.52
N THR A 88 -6.40 31.30 3.12
CA THR A 88 -4.95 31.25 3.42
C THR A 88 -4.11 32.15 2.48
N ASN A 89 -4.76 32.98 1.68
CA ASN A 89 -4.16 33.85 0.66
C ASN A 89 -3.70 35.21 1.22
N LYS A 90 -3.98 35.51 2.50
CA LYS A 90 -3.72 36.84 3.09
C LYS A 90 -2.39 37.03 3.81
N GLU A 91 -1.66 35.97 4.22
CA GLU A 91 -0.54 36.20 5.14
C GLU A 91 0.86 35.69 4.79
N LEU A 92 1.12 34.88 3.76
CA LEU A 92 2.53 34.58 3.41
C LEU A 92 2.75 34.22 1.93
N VAL A 93 3.46 35.14 1.26
CA VAL A 93 4.25 35.06 0.01
C VAL A 93 3.50 35.09 -1.32
N SER A 94 3.72 36.20 -2.04
CA SER A 94 3.33 36.51 -3.42
C SER A 94 4.02 35.61 -4.47
N GLY A 95 3.60 34.35 -4.56
CA GLY A 95 4.11 33.47 -5.62
C GLY A 95 3.23 32.27 -5.91
N ARG A 96 2.95 32.02 -7.20
CA ARG A 96 2.17 30.88 -7.73
C ARG A 96 2.69 29.51 -7.26
N LEU A 97 3.94 29.42 -6.81
CA LEU A 97 4.57 28.22 -6.24
C LEU A 97 4.14 27.93 -4.79
N GLY A 98 3.82 28.95 -3.99
CA GLY A 98 3.32 28.79 -2.62
C GLY A 98 1.93 28.16 -2.57
N ASN A 99 1.07 28.54 -3.52
CA ASN A 99 -0.30 28.00 -3.62
C ASN A 99 -0.32 26.55 -4.16
N LEU A 100 0.62 26.18 -5.04
CA LEU A 100 0.81 24.79 -5.49
C LEU A 100 1.34 23.88 -4.38
N GLY A 101 2.30 24.35 -3.58
CA GLY A 101 2.82 23.59 -2.44
C GLY A 101 1.78 23.35 -1.35
N ARG A 102 0.91 24.34 -1.08
CA ARG A 102 -0.18 24.24 -0.10
C ARG A 102 -1.35 23.40 -0.60
N ALA A 103 -1.78 23.58 -1.85
CA ALA A 103 -2.78 22.71 -2.46
C ALA A 103 -2.30 21.24 -2.48
N GLY A 104 -1.02 21.00 -2.76
CA GLY A 104 -0.41 19.67 -2.65
C GLY A 104 -0.46 19.10 -1.23
N LEU A 105 -0.13 19.90 -0.20
CA LEU A 105 -0.15 19.48 1.20
C LEU A 105 -1.57 19.21 1.72
N THR A 106 -2.55 20.05 1.34
CA THR A 106 -3.95 19.86 1.71
C THR A 106 -4.58 18.68 0.97
N LEU A 107 -4.24 18.45 -0.31
CA LEU A 107 -4.61 17.23 -1.03
C LEU A 107 -4.06 15.99 -0.32
N VAL A 108 -2.82 16.02 0.16
CA VAL A 108 -2.26 14.94 0.97
C VAL A 108 -3.06 14.76 2.28
N GLY A 109 -3.49 15.84 2.93
CA GLY A 109 -4.36 15.80 4.10
C GLY A 109 -5.71 15.14 3.84
N THR A 110 -6.42 15.55 2.78
CA THR A 110 -7.73 14.99 2.38
C THR A 110 -7.62 13.54 1.91
N VAL A 111 -6.53 13.18 1.23
CA VAL A 111 -6.22 11.81 0.85
C VAL A 111 -5.95 10.93 2.06
N THR A 112 -5.27 11.47 3.08
CA THR A 112 -4.95 10.73 4.31
C THR A 112 -6.21 10.45 5.14
N THR A 113 -7.18 11.35 5.11
CA THR A 113 -8.49 11.14 5.76
C THR A 113 -9.49 10.38 4.89
N GLY A 114 -9.16 10.10 3.62
CA GLY A 114 -9.99 9.34 2.68
C GLY A 114 -11.39 9.92 2.45
N GLY A 115 -11.64 11.19 2.81
CA GLY A 115 -12.98 11.77 2.79
C GLY A 115 -13.96 11.23 3.83
N LEU A 116 -13.49 10.54 4.88
CA LEU A 116 -14.34 9.90 5.90
C LEU A 116 -15.10 10.89 6.82
N THR A 117 -14.86 12.19 6.71
CA THR A 117 -15.34 13.18 7.69
C THR A 117 -16.82 13.54 7.57
N THR A 118 -17.48 13.20 6.45
CA THR A 118 -18.88 13.57 6.18
C THR A 118 -19.79 12.37 5.88
N MET A 119 -19.37 11.15 6.23
CA MET A 119 -20.12 9.93 5.94
C MET A 119 -21.10 9.55 7.06
N ASN A 120 -22.29 9.07 6.70
CA ASN A 120 -23.22 8.42 7.64
C ASN A 120 -22.65 7.06 8.11
N ASP A 121 -23.13 6.54 9.23
CA ASP A 121 -22.63 5.30 9.84
C ASP A 121 -22.75 4.08 8.91
N ALA A 122 -23.84 3.99 8.15
CA ALA A 122 -24.00 2.96 7.12
C ALA A 122 -22.93 3.07 6.02
N GLN A 123 -22.65 4.29 5.54
CA GLN A 123 -21.63 4.55 4.50
C GLN A 123 -20.22 4.21 4.99
N LYS A 124 -19.91 4.49 6.27
CA LYS A 124 -18.63 4.09 6.89
C LYS A 124 -18.45 2.57 6.87
N ILE A 125 -19.50 1.82 7.23
CA ILE A 125 -19.47 0.34 7.23
C ILE A 125 -19.25 -0.17 5.80
N PHE A 126 -20.00 0.35 4.82
CA PHE A 126 -19.81 -0.05 3.41
C PHE A 126 -18.43 0.32 2.88
N SER A 127 -17.87 1.47 3.25
CA SER A 127 -16.51 1.88 2.87
C SER A 127 -15.45 0.91 3.39
N ILE A 128 -15.53 0.51 4.67
CA ILE A 128 -14.62 -0.48 5.27
C ILE A 128 -14.77 -1.85 4.59
N LEU A 129 -15.99 -2.27 4.29
CA LEU A 129 -16.25 -3.56 3.65
C LEU A 129 -15.73 -3.58 2.20
N LEU A 130 -15.98 -2.52 1.41
CA LEU A 130 -15.45 -2.39 0.05
C LEU A 130 -13.92 -2.31 0.04
N PHE A 131 -13.33 -1.62 1.01
CA PHE A 131 -11.88 -1.62 1.22
C PHE A 131 -11.36 -3.04 1.45
N MET A 132 -11.96 -3.80 2.36
CA MET A 132 -11.52 -5.16 2.64
C MET A 132 -11.70 -6.12 1.45
N ILE A 133 -12.81 -5.99 0.71
CA ILE A 133 -13.04 -6.77 -0.52
C ILE A 133 -11.98 -6.44 -1.57
N THR A 134 -11.72 -5.16 -1.81
CA THR A 134 -10.75 -4.73 -2.83
C THR A 134 -9.34 -5.20 -2.47
N TRP A 135 -8.99 -5.20 -1.17
CA TRP A 135 -7.72 -5.72 -0.66
C TRP A 135 -7.56 -7.21 -0.99
N LEU A 136 -8.57 -8.01 -0.62
CA LEU A 136 -8.57 -9.45 -0.81
C LEU A 136 -8.53 -9.85 -2.28
N VAL A 137 -9.38 -9.24 -3.10
CA VAL A 137 -9.44 -9.52 -4.54
C VAL A 137 -8.12 -9.15 -5.21
N SER A 138 -7.53 -8.01 -4.85
CA SER A 138 -6.23 -7.59 -5.39
C SER A 138 -5.11 -8.58 -5.05
N ILE A 139 -5.04 -9.06 -3.80
CA ILE A 139 -4.03 -10.04 -3.40
C ILE A 139 -4.28 -11.41 -4.05
N TYR A 140 -5.54 -11.84 -4.14
CA TYR A 140 -5.90 -13.11 -4.78
C TYR A 140 -5.49 -13.12 -6.25
N LEU A 141 -5.81 -12.05 -6.99
CA LEU A 141 -5.44 -11.91 -8.39
C LEU A 141 -3.92 -11.83 -8.56
N ALA A 142 -3.24 -11.03 -7.72
CA ALA A 142 -1.78 -10.94 -7.74
C ALA A 142 -1.14 -12.31 -7.50
N ARG A 143 -1.64 -13.09 -6.55
CA ARG A 143 -1.15 -14.45 -6.24
C ARG A 143 -1.28 -15.40 -7.42
N HIS A 144 -2.43 -15.43 -8.08
CA HIS A 144 -2.66 -16.34 -9.22
C HIS A 144 -1.86 -15.93 -10.46
N LEU A 145 -1.77 -14.63 -10.75
CA LEU A 145 -0.94 -14.10 -11.84
C LEU A 145 0.53 -14.46 -11.65
N LEU A 146 1.02 -14.29 -10.42
CA LEU A 146 2.39 -14.59 -10.03
C LEU A 146 2.69 -16.10 -9.96
N ALA A 147 1.67 -16.95 -9.91
CA ALA A 147 1.77 -18.41 -10.05
C ALA A 147 1.68 -18.88 -11.51
N GLY A 148 1.65 -17.97 -12.48
CA GLY A 148 1.58 -18.28 -13.91
C GLY A 148 0.19 -18.63 -14.43
N HIS A 149 -0.86 -18.46 -13.62
CA HIS A 149 -2.24 -18.68 -14.06
C HIS A 149 -2.80 -17.42 -14.74
N HIS A 150 -3.86 -17.60 -15.55
CA HIS A 150 -4.59 -16.52 -16.21
C HIS A 150 -5.99 -16.36 -15.58
N PRO A 151 -6.12 -15.84 -14.35
CA PRO A 151 -7.40 -15.65 -13.69
C PRO A 151 -8.23 -14.59 -14.42
N ARG A 152 -9.56 -14.77 -14.45
CA ARG A 152 -10.49 -13.69 -14.82
C ARG A 152 -10.83 -12.87 -13.59
N MET A 153 -11.24 -11.61 -13.78
CA MET A 153 -11.61 -10.71 -12.67
C MET A 153 -12.71 -11.31 -11.78
N ARG A 154 -13.71 -11.98 -12.38
CA ARG A 154 -14.78 -12.68 -11.67
C ARG A 154 -14.27 -13.77 -10.73
N ASP A 155 -13.23 -14.51 -11.12
CA ASP A 155 -12.69 -15.60 -10.32
C ASP A 155 -12.09 -15.06 -9.02
N GLY A 156 -11.56 -13.82 -9.07
CA GLY A 156 -11.15 -13.07 -7.88
C GLY A 156 -12.32 -12.72 -6.97
N LEU A 157 -13.41 -12.17 -7.50
CA LEU A 157 -14.58 -11.81 -6.69
C LEU A 157 -15.23 -13.04 -6.01
N TYR A 158 -15.31 -14.20 -6.68
CA TYR A 158 -15.94 -15.38 -6.09
C TYR A 158 -15.05 -16.08 -5.04
N ASN A 159 -13.73 -16.13 -5.26
CA ASN A 159 -12.84 -16.97 -4.44
C ASN A 159 -12.03 -16.18 -3.41
N ALA A 160 -11.89 -14.86 -3.54
CA ALA A 160 -11.00 -14.08 -2.68
C ALA A 160 -11.58 -13.79 -1.28
N LEU A 161 -12.90 -13.91 -1.09
CA LEU A 161 -13.55 -13.57 0.19
C LEU A 161 -13.43 -14.66 1.26
N SER A 162 -12.84 -15.82 0.96
CA SER A 162 -12.69 -16.92 1.93
C SER A 162 -12.08 -16.48 3.28
N PRO A 163 -10.98 -15.70 3.34
CA PRO A 163 -10.39 -15.25 4.60
C PRO A 163 -10.96 -13.92 5.13
N LEU A 164 -12.15 -13.46 4.71
CA LEU A 164 -12.69 -12.13 5.07
C LEU A 164 -12.76 -11.88 6.58
N ILE A 165 -13.29 -12.85 7.33
CA ILE A 165 -13.40 -12.74 8.79
C ILE A 165 -12.00 -12.68 9.42
N SER A 166 -11.08 -13.53 8.96
CA SER A 166 -9.71 -13.54 9.47
C SER A 166 -8.98 -12.23 9.18
N THR A 167 -9.21 -11.61 8.02
CA THR A 167 -8.62 -10.31 7.67
C THR A 167 -9.21 -9.17 8.48
N LEU A 168 -10.50 -9.23 8.82
CA LEU A 168 -11.14 -8.28 9.71
C LEU A 168 -10.51 -8.32 11.10
N PHE A 169 -10.27 -9.49 11.68
CA PHE A 169 -9.59 -9.61 12.97
C PHE A 169 -8.17 -9.06 12.96
N VAL A 170 -7.40 -9.29 11.89
CA VAL A 170 -6.06 -8.68 11.76
C VAL A 170 -6.18 -7.15 11.65
N ALA A 171 -7.15 -6.63 10.90
CA ALA A 171 -7.40 -5.18 10.82
C ALA A 171 -7.78 -4.57 12.18
N LEU A 172 -8.58 -5.26 13.00
CA LEU A 172 -8.88 -4.84 14.37
C LEU A 172 -7.63 -4.81 15.25
N ILE A 173 -6.72 -5.79 15.10
CA ILE A 173 -5.44 -5.78 15.82
C ILE A 173 -4.59 -4.58 15.38
N VAL A 174 -4.50 -4.29 14.07
CA VAL A 174 -3.83 -3.08 13.56
C VAL A 174 -4.42 -1.82 14.18
N PHE A 175 -5.76 -1.74 14.28
CA PHE A 175 -6.43 -0.60 14.91
C PHE A 175 -6.03 -0.42 16.39
N ILE A 176 -5.96 -1.51 17.16
CA ILE A 176 -5.47 -1.48 18.54
C ILE A 176 -4.00 -1.04 18.61
N GLU A 177 -3.16 -1.48 17.68
CA GLU A 177 -1.75 -1.09 17.59
C GLU A 177 -1.54 0.39 17.16
N LEU A 178 -2.58 1.04 16.62
CA LEU A 178 -2.60 2.48 16.31
C LEU A 178 -3.05 3.35 17.50
N ILE A 179 -3.55 2.79 18.60
CA ILE A 179 -3.95 3.56 19.79
C ILE A 179 -2.86 4.53 20.30
N PRO A 180 -1.56 4.16 20.36
CA PRO A 180 -0.53 5.09 20.82
C PRO A 180 -0.43 6.35 19.94
N ILE A 181 -0.54 6.22 18.61
CA ILE A 181 -0.49 7.39 17.73
C ILE A 181 -1.79 8.21 17.82
N MET A 182 -2.94 7.56 18.01
CA MET A 182 -4.21 8.26 18.27
C MET A 182 -4.13 9.11 19.53
N PHE A 183 -3.51 8.59 20.59
CA PHE A 183 -3.30 9.33 21.84
C PHE A 183 -2.42 10.57 21.62
N VAL A 184 -1.37 10.46 20.78
CA VAL A 184 -0.56 11.62 20.38
C VAL A 184 -1.43 12.65 19.66
N VAL A 185 -2.24 12.25 18.67
CA VAL A 185 -3.10 13.20 17.94
C VAL A 185 -4.06 13.93 18.88
N ILE A 186 -4.75 13.21 19.78
CA ILE A 186 -5.70 13.80 20.73
C ILE A 186 -5.00 14.77 21.69
N THR A 187 -3.90 14.33 22.29
CA THR A 187 -3.14 15.17 23.23
C THR A 187 -2.47 16.35 22.54
N TYR A 188 -2.08 16.23 21.27
CA TYR A 188 -1.52 17.33 20.48
C TYR A 188 -2.55 18.43 20.30
N GLN A 189 -3.77 18.07 19.89
CA GLN A 189 -4.86 19.03 19.73
C GLN A 189 -5.18 19.74 21.05
N ALA A 190 -5.20 19.01 22.17
CA ALA A 190 -5.37 19.59 23.50
C ALA A 190 -4.20 20.50 23.92
N ALA A 191 -2.97 20.13 23.57
CA ALA A 191 -1.78 20.92 23.90
C ALA A 191 -1.70 22.22 23.08
N VAL A 192 -2.18 22.21 21.83
CA VAL A 192 -2.32 23.41 21.00
C VAL A 192 -3.41 24.32 21.54
N SER A 193 -4.59 23.78 21.87
CA SER A 193 -5.74 24.59 22.35
C SER A 193 -5.51 25.23 23.71
N THR A 194 -4.73 24.59 24.58
CA THR A 194 -4.37 25.10 25.92
C THR A 194 -3.11 25.94 25.93
N GLU A 195 -2.50 26.18 24.76
CA GLU A 195 -1.23 26.90 24.61
C GLU A 195 -0.04 26.27 25.37
N PHE A 196 -0.18 25.00 25.79
CA PHE A 196 0.83 24.26 26.53
C PHE A 196 2.18 24.18 25.79
N LEU A 197 2.14 24.18 24.45
CA LEU A 197 3.32 24.12 23.59
C LEU A 197 4.05 25.46 23.42
N LYS A 198 3.54 26.58 23.96
CA LYS A 198 4.22 27.88 23.86
C LYS A 198 5.51 27.93 24.68
N THR A 199 5.55 27.23 25.81
CA THR A 199 6.75 27.15 26.65
C THR A 199 7.71 26.11 26.06
N PRO A 200 8.96 26.50 25.70
CA PRO A 200 9.90 25.59 25.02
C PRO A 200 10.20 24.30 25.78
N PHE A 201 10.27 24.36 27.11
CA PHE A 201 10.50 23.19 27.94
C PHE A 201 9.33 22.18 27.87
N TYR A 202 8.08 22.66 27.96
CA TYR A 202 6.89 21.80 27.86
C TYR A 202 6.72 21.22 26.46
N ALA A 203 7.02 22.02 25.43
CA ALA A 203 7.06 21.54 24.05
C ALA A 203 8.07 20.40 23.88
N LEU A 204 9.28 20.53 24.41
CA LEU A 204 10.33 19.50 24.34
C LEU A 204 9.87 18.19 24.99
N VAL A 205 9.34 18.25 26.22
CA VAL A 205 8.85 17.06 26.94
C VAL A 205 7.71 16.39 26.15
N TYR A 206 6.79 17.19 25.62
CA TYR A 206 5.70 16.69 24.79
C TYR A 206 6.20 16.00 23.52
N PHE A 207 7.18 16.58 22.81
CA PHE A 207 7.72 15.96 21.60
C PHE A 207 8.51 14.67 21.88
N ILE A 208 9.17 14.56 23.03
CA ILE A 208 9.77 13.29 23.47
C ILE A 208 8.66 12.23 23.64
N PHE A 209 7.61 12.56 24.40
CA PHE A 209 6.45 11.68 24.57
C PHE A 209 5.82 11.27 23.23
N ALA A 210 5.55 12.24 22.35
CA ALA A 210 4.97 12.03 21.03
C ALA A 210 5.85 11.13 20.16
N SER A 211 7.18 11.34 20.18
CA SER A 211 8.13 10.53 19.42
C SER A 211 8.15 9.08 19.91
N LEU A 212 8.15 8.84 21.22
CA LEU A 212 8.14 7.50 21.80
C LEU A 212 6.86 6.74 21.44
N MET A 213 5.70 7.39 21.56
CA MET A 213 4.40 6.79 21.21
C MET A 213 4.29 6.50 19.71
N THR A 214 4.81 7.40 18.87
CA THR A 214 4.85 7.20 17.42
C THR A 214 5.75 6.03 17.05
N ILE A 215 6.97 5.97 17.62
CA ILE A 215 7.90 4.86 17.40
C ILE A 215 7.29 3.52 17.86
N LEU A 216 6.61 3.51 19.00
CA LEU A 216 5.94 2.33 19.52
C LEU A 216 4.85 1.84 18.55
N SER A 217 3.98 2.75 18.07
CA SER A 217 2.92 2.38 17.12
C SER A 217 3.50 1.88 15.80
N VAL A 218 4.50 2.54 15.23
CA VAL A 218 5.19 2.10 14.01
C VAL A 218 5.85 0.72 14.20
N TYR A 219 6.43 0.47 15.37
CA TYR A 219 7.06 -0.80 15.68
C TYR A 219 6.05 -1.96 15.78
N LEU A 220 4.88 -1.73 16.39
CA LEU A 220 3.81 -2.72 16.53
C LEU A 220 3.15 -3.01 15.17
N THR A 221 2.70 -1.95 14.49
CA THR A 221 1.98 -2.03 13.21
C THR A 221 2.80 -2.65 12.09
N SER A 222 4.13 -2.56 12.14
CA SER A 222 4.99 -3.15 11.12
C SER A 222 4.75 -4.65 10.93
N SER A 223 4.53 -5.42 12.00
CA SER A 223 4.29 -6.87 11.91
C SER A 223 2.88 -7.22 11.46
N SER A 224 1.88 -6.48 11.92
CA SER A 224 0.47 -6.73 11.61
C SER A 224 0.11 -6.34 10.17
N LEU A 225 0.76 -5.31 9.60
CA LEU A 225 0.64 -4.98 8.17
C LEU A 225 1.05 -6.14 7.25
N MET A 226 2.11 -6.87 7.60
CA MET A 226 2.45 -8.12 6.89
C MET A 226 1.52 -9.27 7.24
N GLY A 227 1.06 -9.31 8.50
CA GLY A 227 0.02 -10.22 8.94
C GLY A 227 -1.21 -10.14 8.06
N LEU A 228 -1.60 -8.92 7.63
CA LEU A 228 -2.75 -8.65 6.77
C LEU A 228 -2.64 -9.31 5.38
N ILE A 229 -1.42 -9.55 4.91
CA ILE A 229 -1.16 -10.31 3.69
C ILE A 229 -1.10 -11.79 3.99
N ALA A 230 -0.38 -12.20 5.03
CA ALA A 230 -0.24 -13.59 5.41
C ALA A 230 -1.60 -14.27 5.65
N VAL A 231 -2.53 -13.56 6.29
CA VAL A 231 -3.88 -14.03 6.59
C VAL A 231 -4.77 -14.16 5.35
N SER A 232 -4.44 -13.47 4.25
CA SER A 232 -5.17 -13.60 2.99
C SER A 232 -4.98 -14.98 2.33
N ALA A 233 -4.06 -15.81 2.85
CA ALA A 233 -3.96 -17.21 2.48
C ALA A 233 -5.13 -17.99 3.13
N PRO A 234 -5.87 -18.80 2.37
CA PRO A 234 -6.99 -19.55 2.92
C PRO A 234 -6.51 -20.51 4.02
N GLY A 235 -7.27 -20.61 5.11
CA GLY A 235 -7.02 -21.56 6.21
C GLY A 235 -5.99 -21.12 7.26
N LEU A 236 -5.54 -19.86 7.26
CA LEU A 236 -4.56 -19.35 8.21
C LEU A 236 -5.23 -18.50 9.31
N TYR A 237 -5.03 -18.85 10.59
CA TYR A 237 -5.60 -18.12 11.72
C TYR A 237 -4.94 -16.75 11.92
N PRO A 238 -5.68 -15.69 12.32
CA PRO A 238 -5.17 -14.33 12.45
C PRO A 238 -3.91 -14.19 13.31
N LEU A 239 -3.88 -14.80 14.50
CA LEU A 239 -2.73 -14.71 15.40
C LEU A 239 -1.50 -15.41 14.82
N THR A 240 -1.69 -16.58 14.21
CA THR A 240 -0.63 -17.31 13.51
C THR A 240 -0.10 -16.52 12.31
N ALA A 241 -0.96 -15.80 11.59
CA ALA A 241 -0.57 -14.92 10.49
C ALA A 241 0.35 -13.79 10.97
N ILE A 242 0.02 -13.16 12.08
CA ILE A 242 0.82 -12.08 12.66
C ILE A 242 2.14 -12.62 13.21
N GLU A 243 2.14 -13.77 13.88
CA GLU A 243 3.38 -14.38 14.40
C GLU A 243 4.35 -14.78 13.28
N THR A 244 3.83 -15.40 12.22
CA THR A 244 4.63 -15.76 11.04
C THR A 244 5.17 -14.52 10.34
N ALA A 245 4.34 -13.49 10.17
CA ALA A 245 4.75 -12.19 9.66
C ALA A 245 5.81 -11.51 10.53
N ARG A 246 5.67 -11.53 11.86
CA ARG A 246 6.64 -10.97 12.81
C ARG A 246 8.00 -11.65 12.68
N ASN A 247 8.02 -12.98 12.57
CA ASN A 247 9.24 -13.75 12.35
C ASN A 247 9.85 -13.50 10.97
N LEU A 248 9.02 -13.16 9.98
CA LEU A 248 9.46 -12.79 8.64
C LEU A 248 10.18 -11.44 8.63
N ILE A 249 9.65 -10.42 9.31
CA ILE A 249 10.26 -9.08 9.33
C ILE A 249 11.35 -8.94 10.41
N ALA A 250 11.44 -9.87 11.37
CA ALA A 250 12.49 -9.86 12.40
C ALA A 250 13.90 -9.73 11.76
N GLY A 251 14.68 -8.73 12.22
CA GLY A 251 15.99 -8.38 11.67
C GLY A 251 15.97 -7.56 10.36
N ARG A 252 14.80 -7.29 9.78
CA ARG A 252 14.62 -6.58 8.49
C ARG A 252 13.67 -5.38 8.56
N ARG A 253 13.20 -5.01 9.76
CA ARG A 253 12.19 -3.96 10.01
C ARG A 253 12.54 -2.62 9.37
N ILE A 254 13.77 -2.15 9.53
CA ILE A 254 14.20 -0.84 8.96
C ILE A 254 14.06 -0.83 7.44
N ARG A 255 14.45 -1.92 6.75
CA ARG A 255 14.31 -2.03 5.29
C ARG A 255 12.85 -2.09 4.84
N PHE A 256 11.98 -2.70 5.64
CA PHE A 256 10.54 -2.65 5.40
C PHE A 256 9.97 -1.23 5.59
N LEU A 257 10.32 -0.55 6.69
CA LEU A 257 9.84 0.81 6.96
C LEU A 257 10.27 1.81 5.89
N VAL A 258 11.53 1.76 5.43
CA VAL A 258 12.01 2.60 4.33
C VAL A 258 11.21 2.34 3.05
N ARG A 259 10.82 1.09 2.76
CA ARG A 259 9.98 0.75 1.60
C ARG A 259 8.55 1.25 1.71
N ILE A 260 7.99 1.26 2.91
CA ILE A 260 6.66 1.82 3.16
C ILE A 260 6.68 3.36 3.06
N LEU A 261 7.72 4.01 3.60
CA LEU A 261 7.90 5.45 3.43
C LEU A 261 8.08 5.81 1.95
N TYR A 262 8.88 5.04 1.22
CA TYR A 262 9.05 5.21 -0.22
C TYR A 262 7.76 4.97 -1.01
N LEU A 263 6.92 4.02 -0.58
CA LEU A 263 5.59 3.83 -1.14
C LEU A 263 4.71 5.07 -0.94
N PHE A 264 4.67 5.65 0.27
CA PHE A 264 3.92 6.88 0.53
C PHE A 264 4.36 8.04 -0.37
N PHE A 265 5.67 8.21 -0.58
CA PHE A 265 6.20 9.20 -1.51
C PHE A 265 5.64 9.01 -2.93
N TRP A 266 5.62 7.79 -3.45
CA TRP A 266 5.09 7.52 -4.79
C TRP A 266 3.57 7.63 -4.87
N VAL A 267 2.84 7.26 -3.82
CA VAL A 267 1.40 7.48 -3.73
C VAL A 267 1.08 8.98 -3.81
N ALA A 268 1.80 9.81 -3.04
CA ALA A 268 1.66 11.26 -3.09
C ALA A 268 1.99 11.82 -4.50
N LEU A 269 3.05 11.30 -5.14
CA LEU A 269 3.41 11.68 -6.50
C LEU A 269 2.30 11.33 -7.50
N ILE A 270 1.69 10.15 -7.43
CA ILE A 270 0.56 9.76 -8.30
C ILE A 270 -0.62 10.72 -8.12
N TYR A 271 -0.96 11.08 -6.88
CA TYR A 271 -2.00 12.07 -6.61
C TYR A 271 -1.68 13.43 -7.23
N ILE A 272 -0.46 13.93 -7.03
CA ILE A 272 -0.04 15.23 -7.60
C ILE A 272 -0.08 15.16 -9.13
N VAL A 273 0.41 14.09 -9.75
CA VAL A 273 0.49 14.00 -11.23
C VAL A 273 -0.88 13.83 -11.87
N ILE A 274 -1.86 13.23 -11.20
CA ILE A 274 -3.17 12.94 -11.80
C ILE A 274 -4.26 13.91 -11.32
N VAL A 275 -4.39 14.10 -10.00
CA VAL A 275 -5.49 14.88 -9.41
C VAL A 275 -5.25 16.37 -9.55
N LEU A 276 -4.01 16.86 -9.40
CA LEU A 276 -3.74 18.29 -9.53
C LEU A 276 -4.05 18.80 -10.95
N PRO A 277 -3.62 18.14 -12.06
CA PRO A 277 -4.06 18.52 -13.39
C PRO A 277 -5.57 18.42 -13.58
N ALA A 278 -6.24 17.41 -13.02
CA ALA A 278 -7.70 17.31 -13.10
C ALA A 278 -8.41 18.49 -12.44
N ILE A 279 -7.90 18.98 -11.30
CA ILE A 279 -8.40 20.20 -10.64
C ILE A 279 -8.19 21.44 -11.51
N LEU A 280 -6.98 21.61 -12.07
CA LEU A 280 -6.68 22.73 -12.94
C LEU A 280 -7.56 22.73 -14.20
N LEU A 281 -7.80 21.56 -14.78
CA LEU A 281 -8.70 21.39 -15.92
C LEU A 281 -10.15 21.72 -15.55
N ASP A 282 -10.64 21.29 -14.38
CA ASP A 282 -11.99 21.64 -13.91
C ASP A 282 -12.17 23.16 -13.82
N ILE A 283 -11.20 23.86 -13.22
CA ILE A 283 -11.22 25.32 -13.08
C ILE A 283 -11.20 26.01 -14.46
N LEU A 284 -10.32 25.57 -15.37
CA LEU A 284 -10.21 26.17 -16.71
C LEU A 284 -11.48 25.98 -17.54
N VAL A 285 -12.05 24.77 -17.52
CA VAL A 285 -13.24 24.42 -18.31
C VAL A 285 -14.48 25.14 -17.77
N LYS A 286 -14.67 25.15 -16.45
CA LYS A 286 -15.77 25.86 -15.78
C LYS A 286 -15.65 27.39 -15.88
N GLY A 287 -14.42 27.90 -15.96
CA GLY A 287 -14.15 29.32 -16.23
C GLY A 287 -14.40 29.73 -17.68
N ALA A 288 -14.10 28.85 -18.64
CA ALA A 288 -14.30 29.10 -20.07
C ALA A 288 -15.77 28.96 -20.51
N PHE A 289 -16.52 28.08 -19.86
CA PHE A 289 -17.92 27.79 -20.19
C PHE A 289 -18.80 27.89 -18.93
N PRO A 290 -19.35 29.07 -18.64
CA PRO A 290 -20.18 29.29 -17.45
C PRO A 290 -21.40 28.37 -17.38
N TRP A 291 -21.98 27.96 -18.53
CA TRP A 291 -23.08 27.00 -18.61
C TRP A 291 -22.73 25.61 -18.04
N LEU A 292 -21.44 25.28 -17.89
CA LEU A 292 -20.98 23.98 -17.42
C LEU A 292 -21.01 23.91 -15.89
N ASN A 293 -21.03 25.06 -15.22
CA ASN A 293 -21.25 25.15 -13.77
C ASN A 293 -22.66 24.71 -13.41
N ASP A 294 -23.64 25.01 -14.25
CA ASP A 294 -25.05 24.68 -14.02
C ASP A 294 -25.34 23.18 -14.15
N LEU A 295 -24.47 22.43 -14.85
CA LEU A 295 -24.60 20.98 -15.00
C LEU A 295 -24.23 20.18 -13.73
N GLY A 296 -23.55 20.81 -12.75
CA GLY A 296 -23.23 20.17 -11.47
C GLY A 296 -22.44 18.85 -11.58
N ILE A 297 -21.68 18.63 -12.66
CA ILE A 297 -20.93 17.37 -12.85
C ILE A 297 -19.77 17.31 -11.85
N PRO A 298 -19.73 16.33 -10.93
CA PRO A 298 -18.65 16.18 -9.95
C PRO A 298 -17.41 15.51 -10.57
N PHE A 299 -16.78 16.19 -11.54
CA PHE A 299 -15.62 15.66 -12.28
C PHE A 299 -14.42 15.37 -11.36
N VAL A 300 -14.03 16.34 -10.52
CA VAL A 300 -12.88 16.18 -9.60
C VAL A 300 -13.11 15.06 -8.57
N PRO A 301 -14.26 14.99 -7.86
CA PRO A 301 -14.56 13.86 -6.97
C PRO A 301 -14.53 12.50 -7.67
N PHE A 302 -14.98 12.42 -8.93
CA PHE A 302 -14.94 11.18 -9.70
C PHE A 302 -13.51 10.74 -10.03
N VAL A 303 -12.65 11.67 -10.48
CA VAL A 303 -11.23 11.40 -10.74
C VAL A 303 -10.52 10.99 -9.44
N LEU A 304 -10.79 11.69 -8.33
CA LEU A 304 -10.22 11.37 -7.03
C LEU A 304 -10.60 9.94 -6.62
N LEU A 305 -11.87 9.56 -6.73
CA LEU A 305 -12.33 8.21 -6.41
C LEU A 305 -11.61 7.13 -7.25
N ILE A 306 -11.53 7.31 -8.57
CA ILE A 306 -10.83 6.36 -9.46
C ILE A 306 -9.36 6.22 -9.05
N VAL A 307 -8.69 7.34 -8.78
CA VAL A 307 -7.29 7.36 -8.36
C VAL A 307 -7.13 6.67 -7.01
N THR A 308 -8.02 6.90 -6.05
CA THR A 308 -8.02 6.22 -4.75
C THR A 308 -8.17 4.70 -4.89
N VAL A 309 -9.13 4.24 -5.69
CA VAL A 309 -9.34 2.80 -5.95
C VAL A 309 -8.10 2.19 -6.62
N PHE A 310 -7.53 2.86 -7.62
CA PHE A 310 -6.30 2.43 -8.28
C PHE A 310 -5.13 2.34 -7.30
N ILE A 311 -4.91 3.37 -6.48
CA ILE A 311 -3.84 3.41 -5.49
C ILE A 311 -4.01 2.30 -4.47
N PHE A 312 -5.24 1.99 -4.09
CA PHE A 312 -5.48 0.93 -3.15
C PHE A 312 -5.10 -0.45 -3.71
N ILE A 313 -5.51 -0.75 -4.94
CA ILE A 313 -5.07 -1.96 -5.67
C ILE A 313 -3.54 -1.97 -5.82
N PHE A 314 -2.94 -0.82 -6.15
CA PHE A 314 -1.49 -0.67 -6.28
C PHE A 314 -0.76 -1.00 -4.97
N ILE A 315 -1.23 -0.49 -3.83
CA ILE A 315 -0.68 -0.78 -2.50
C ILE A 315 -0.81 -2.27 -2.20
N SER A 316 -1.98 -2.88 -2.41
CA SER A 316 -2.18 -4.31 -2.16
C SER A 316 -1.20 -5.17 -2.94
N ILE A 317 -0.99 -4.88 -4.23
CA ILE A 317 -0.04 -5.61 -5.08
C ILE A 317 1.41 -5.35 -4.64
N TYR A 318 1.76 -4.09 -4.35
CA TYR A 318 3.10 -3.70 -3.91
C TYR A 318 3.51 -4.46 -2.65
N VAL A 319 2.67 -4.40 -1.60
CA VAL A 319 3.00 -5.06 -0.33
C VAL A 319 2.95 -6.58 -0.49
N TYR A 320 2.07 -7.14 -1.34
CA TYR A 320 2.08 -8.57 -1.67
C TYR A 320 3.37 -9.03 -2.35
N LEU A 321 3.88 -8.27 -3.32
CA LEU A 321 5.16 -8.56 -3.95
C LEU A 321 6.30 -8.53 -2.94
N PHE A 322 6.29 -7.55 -2.04
CA PHE A 322 7.30 -7.47 -1.00
C PHE A 322 7.21 -8.65 -0.02
N TYR A 323 6.00 -9.02 0.40
CA TYR A 323 5.76 -10.22 1.21
C TYR A 323 6.30 -11.48 0.53
N ARG A 324 6.01 -11.67 -0.76
CA ARG A 324 6.53 -12.81 -1.52
C ARG A 324 8.05 -12.80 -1.62
N GLN A 325 8.67 -11.66 -1.87
CA GLN A 325 10.14 -11.53 -1.88
C GLN A 325 10.78 -11.88 -0.54
N LEU A 326 10.08 -11.63 0.57
CA LEU A 326 10.58 -12.03 1.88
C LEU A 326 10.47 -13.54 2.15
N LEU A 327 9.51 -14.22 1.51
CA LEU A 327 9.28 -15.67 1.59
C LEU A 327 10.18 -16.47 0.64
N ASP A 328 10.26 -16.06 -0.63
CA ASP A 328 11.11 -16.66 -1.66
C ASP A 328 12.55 -16.17 -1.47
N TYR A 329 13.28 -16.78 -0.54
CA TYR A 329 14.73 -16.59 -0.36
C TYR A 329 15.54 -17.27 -1.50
N LYS A 330 15.06 -17.27 -2.74
CA LYS A 330 15.77 -17.80 -3.91
C LYS A 330 15.80 -16.74 -5.00
N ASP A 331 17.01 -16.42 -5.45
CA ASP A 331 17.42 -15.20 -6.16
C ASP A 331 16.84 -14.96 -7.57
N ASP A 332 15.81 -15.67 -8.02
CA ASP A 332 15.35 -15.65 -9.42
C ASP A 332 13.96 -15.00 -9.62
N PHE A 333 13.66 -13.89 -8.93
CA PHE A 333 12.31 -13.30 -8.99
C PHE A 333 12.02 -12.43 -10.23
N TYR A 334 13.05 -11.91 -10.89
CA TYR A 334 12.86 -11.37 -12.22
C TYR A 334 13.17 -12.50 -13.20
N PRO A 335 12.30 -12.80 -14.18
CA PRO A 335 12.81 -13.45 -15.36
C PRO A 335 13.82 -12.48 -15.97
N LEU A 336 15.10 -12.65 -15.63
CA LEU A 336 16.17 -12.35 -16.56
C LEU A 336 15.82 -13.20 -17.76
N VAL A 337 15.22 -12.57 -18.77
CA VAL A 337 15.08 -13.18 -20.08
C VAL A 337 16.50 -13.38 -20.58
N THR A 338 17.13 -14.48 -20.18
CA THR A 338 18.22 -15.05 -20.94
C THR A 338 17.56 -15.48 -22.23
N PHE A 339 17.73 -14.66 -23.26
CA PHE A 339 17.53 -15.11 -24.63
C PHE A 339 18.55 -16.22 -24.89
N LYS A 340 18.30 -17.44 -24.40
CA LYS A 340 18.85 -18.63 -25.00
C LYS A 340 18.16 -18.72 -26.36
N ARG A 341 18.77 -18.07 -27.36
CA ARG A 341 18.60 -18.43 -28.77
C ARG A 341 18.84 -19.92 -28.84
N LYS A 342 17.76 -20.70 -28.81
CA LYS A 342 17.77 -22.12 -29.17
C LYS A 342 17.90 -22.19 -30.69
N LYS A 343 19.03 -21.73 -31.22
CA LYS A 343 19.39 -21.88 -32.63
C LYS A 343 20.24 -23.14 -32.74
N SER A 344 19.71 -24.11 -33.47
CA SER A 344 20.45 -25.24 -34.05
C SER A 344 20.86 -26.39 -33.10
N LYS A 345 19.87 -27.12 -32.56
CA LYS A 345 20.01 -28.59 -32.42
C LYS A 345 19.35 -29.37 -33.58
N LYS A 346 18.60 -28.70 -34.46
CA LYS A 346 17.96 -29.30 -35.64
C LYS A 346 18.83 -29.41 -36.91
N ILE A 347 20.08 -28.89 -36.91
CA ILE A 347 20.97 -28.97 -38.10
C ILE A 347 21.89 -30.20 -38.07
N LYS A 348 22.03 -30.90 -36.93
CA LYS A 348 22.88 -32.11 -36.86
C LYS A 348 22.14 -33.42 -37.16
N GLU A 349 20.81 -33.45 -37.07
CA GLU A 349 20.03 -34.66 -37.43
C GLU A 349 19.66 -34.68 -38.91
N ALA A 350 19.51 -33.54 -39.58
CA ALA A 350 19.25 -33.46 -41.02
C ALA A 350 20.51 -33.68 -41.90
N LYS A 351 21.70 -33.80 -41.31
CA LYS A 351 22.97 -34.05 -42.03
C LYS A 351 23.46 -35.50 -41.95
N LYS A 352 22.71 -36.40 -41.30
CA LYS A 352 23.06 -37.83 -41.18
C LYS A 352 22.16 -38.77 -42.00
N THR A 353 21.19 -38.24 -42.73
CA THR A 353 20.24 -39.03 -43.54
C THR A 353 20.40 -38.82 -45.05
N ASN A 354 21.41 -38.06 -45.49
CA ASN A 354 21.72 -37.85 -46.91
C ASN A 354 23.18 -38.23 -47.20
N GLU A 355 23.50 -39.53 -47.05
CA GLU A 355 24.60 -40.18 -47.75
C GLU A 355 24.00 -41.41 -48.45
N PRO A 356 23.90 -41.43 -49.79
CA PRO A 356 23.77 -42.68 -50.53
C PRO A 356 25.11 -43.41 -50.58
N ALA A 357 25.02 -44.73 -50.74
CA ALA A 357 26.11 -45.72 -50.78
C ALA A 357 27.27 -45.38 -51.72
#